data_AF-A0A965B885-F1
#
_entry.id   AF-A0A965B885-F1
#
_cell.length_a   1.000
_cell.length_b   1.000
_cell.length_c   1.000
_cell.angle_alpha   90.00
_cell.angle_beta   90.00
_cell.angle_gamma   90.00
#
_symmetry.space_group_name_H-M   'P 1'
#
loop_
_entity.id
_entity.type
_entity.pdbx_description
1 polymer ?
#
loop_
_entity_poly.entity_id
_entity_poly.type
_entity_poly.pdbx_seq_one_letter_code
_entity_poly.pdbx_strand_id
1 'polypeptide(L)'
;MIVACGPRAADYSPVKATTTAAAEADEPADETAGQTGTDSTAPTPIADYLSSVGVTGEQVPLDKLTDLKVTLPRPPGWTKYANPNLSPGTEAIAKNNTYPTAMVMVFKLNGNFDVAEALKHADASAEMSENFTKLNYSEADFKGFPSSMIEGSYDLNGQ
;
A
#
# COMPACT_ATOMS: atom_id res chain seq x y z
N MET A 1 -41.48 -2.81 -14.49
CA MET A 1 -40.80 -3.23 -13.26
C MET A 1 -39.33 -2.84 -13.40
N ILE A 2 -38.86 -1.88 -12.60
CA ILE A 2 -37.48 -1.40 -12.62
C ILE A 2 -36.70 -2.25 -11.62
N VAL A 3 -35.70 -2.99 -12.11
CA VAL A 3 -34.80 -3.79 -11.27
C VAL A 3 -33.73 -2.85 -10.71
N ALA A 4 -33.73 -2.66 -9.40
CA ALA A 4 -32.71 -1.89 -8.68
C ALA A 4 -31.44 -2.74 -8.52
N CYS A 5 -30.30 -2.23 -8.97
CA CYS A 5 -28.99 -2.81 -8.72
C CYS A 5 -28.46 -2.22 -7.40
N GLY A 6 -28.31 -3.06 -6.36
CA GLY A 6 -27.70 -2.66 -5.08
C GLY A 6 -26.19 -2.45 -5.20
N PRO A 7 -25.54 -1.77 -4.23
CA PRO A 7 -24.10 -1.52 -4.29
C PRO A 7 -23.32 -2.84 -4.14
N ARG A 8 -22.49 -3.15 -5.14
CA ARG A 8 -21.50 -4.23 -5.07
C ARG A 8 -20.37 -3.79 -4.13
N ALA A 9 -20.06 -4.63 -3.14
CA ALA A 9 -18.80 -4.50 -2.41
C ALA A 9 -17.64 -4.66 -3.40
N ALA A 10 -16.60 -3.84 -3.26
CA ALA A 10 -15.41 -3.95 -4.07
C ALA A 10 -14.61 -5.18 -3.61
N ASP A 11 -14.51 -6.19 -4.46
CA ASP A 11 -13.65 -7.35 -4.24
C ASP A 11 -12.21 -6.96 -4.58
N TYR A 12 -11.39 -6.74 -3.55
CA TYR A 12 -9.95 -6.52 -3.71
C TYR A 12 -9.26 -7.88 -3.79
N SER A 13 -8.95 -8.33 -5.02
CA SER A 13 -8.00 -9.43 -5.24
C SER A 13 -6.61 -8.85 -5.51
N PRO A 14 -5.55 -9.32 -4.83
CA PRO A 14 -4.19 -8.91 -5.16
C PRO A 14 -3.81 -9.43 -6.55
N VAL A 15 -3.32 -8.52 -7.40
CA VAL A 15 -2.75 -8.88 -8.70
C VAL A 15 -1.41 -9.56 -8.43
N LYS A 16 -1.32 -10.88 -8.64
CA LYS A 16 -0.04 -11.59 -8.66
C LYS A 16 0.69 -11.26 -9.96
N ALA A 17 1.82 -10.55 -9.87
CA ALA A 17 2.76 -10.45 -10.98
C ALA A 17 3.50 -11.80 -11.13
N THR A 18 3.32 -12.47 -12.26
CA THR A 18 4.09 -13.67 -12.62
C THR A 18 5.26 -13.24 -13.49
N THR A 19 6.48 -13.26 -12.95
CA THR A 19 7.70 -13.11 -13.76
C THR A 19 8.18 -14.48 -14.20
N THR A 20 8.25 -14.69 -15.52
CA THR A 20 8.97 -15.81 -16.13
C THR A 20 10.45 -15.48 -16.14
N ALA A 21 11.25 -16.18 -15.34
CA ALA A 21 12.70 -16.14 -15.42
C ALA A 21 13.16 -17.01 -16.60
N ALA A 22 13.85 -16.40 -17.58
CA ALA A 22 14.65 -17.12 -18.56
C ALA A 22 16.01 -17.44 -17.94
N ALA A 23 16.41 -18.71 -18.02
CA ALA A 23 17.72 -19.18 -17.60
C ALA A 23 18.76 -18.90 -18.67
N GLU A 24 19.91 -18.36 -18.27
CA GLU A 24 21.18 -18.56 -18.97
C GLU A 24 22.24 -18.93 -17.92
N ALA A 25 22.97 -19.98 -18.25
CA ALA A 25 23.99 -20.62 -17.43
C ALA A 25 25.38 -20.11 -17.84
N ASP A 26 26.22 -19.80 -16.86
CA ASP A 26 27.65 -20.14 -16.90
C ASP A 26 28.25 -20.12 -15.48
N GLU A 27 29.13 -21.08 -15.19
CA GLU A 27 29.83 -21.36 -13.91
C GLU A 27 31.36 -21.23 -14.12
N PRO A 28 32.25 -21.36 -13.11
CA PRO A 28 32.11 -21.11 -11.66
C PRO A 28 33.28 -20.27 -11.08
N ALA A 29 33.12 -19.73 -9.86
CA ALA A 29 34.25 -19.53 -8.95
C ALA A 29 33.80 -19.60 -7.49
N ASP A 30 34.48 -20.49 -6.77
CA ASP A 30 34.37 -20.88 -5.37
C ASP A 30 34.68 -19.72 -4.41
N GLU A 31 33.73 -19.32 -3.56
CA GLU A 31 34.01 -18.77 -2.22
C GLU A 31 32.92 -19.21 -1.22
N THR A 32 33.36 -19.95 -0.21
CA THR A 32 32.58 -20.39 0.95
C THR A 32 32.10 -19.20 1.79
N ALA A 33 30.80 -18.93 1.77
CA ALA A 33 30.12 -18.20 2.83
C ALA A 33 28.77 -18.87 3.10
N GLY A 34 28.58 -19.31 4.36
CA GLY A 34 27.39 -20.05 4.77
C GLY A 34 26.10 -19.27 4.50
N GLN A 35 25.30 -19.74 3.54
CA GLN A 35 23.90 -19.38 3.46
C GLN A 35 23.18 -20.01 4.63
N THR A 36 22.98 -19.22 5.69
CA THR A 36 21.83 -19.45 6.55
C THR A 36 20.63 -19.16 5.66
N GLY A 37 20.00 -20.22 5.16
CA GLY A 37 18.70 -20.12 4.51
C GLY A 37 17.72 -19.55 5.52
N THR A 38 17.49 -18.23 5.47
CA THR A 38 16.21 -17.71 5.91
C THR A 38 15.25 -18.09 4.81
N ASP A 39 14.33 -19.00 5.11
CA ASP A 39 13.06 -19.06 4.41
C ASP A 39 12.43 -17.67 4.55
N SER A 40 12.83 -16.74 3.68
CA SER A 40 12.27 -15.41 3.63
C SER A 40 10.91 -15.58 3.00
N THR A 41 9.94 -15.95 3.83
CA THR A 41 8.53 -15.79 3.48
C THR A 41 8.38 -14.35 3.04
N ALA A 42 7.96 -14.15 1.80
CA ALA A 42 7.75 -12.82 1.25
C ALA A 42 6.96 -11.95 2.24
N PRO A 43 7.34 -10.68 2.44
CA PRO A 43 6.68 -9.82 3.40
C PRO A 43 5.18 -9.78 3.10
N THR A 44 4.35 -9.85 4.15
CA THR A 44 2.89 -9.88 4.01
C THR A 44 2.35 -8.45 4.13
N PRO A 45 1.66 -7.91 3.12
CA PRO A 45 1.00 -6.60 3.18
C PRO A 45 -0.03 -6.50 4.31
N ILE A 46 -0.18 -5.32 4.92
CA ILE A 46 -1.12 -5.08 6.02
C ILE A 46 -2.57 -5.47 5.68
N ALA A 47 -3.02 -5.27 4.44
CA ALA A 47 -4.36 -5.66 4.02
C ALA A 47 -4.55 -7.19 4.07
N ASP A 48 -3.54 -7.94 3.63
CA ASP A 48 -3.56 -9.40 3.64
C ASP A 48 -3.49 -9.94 5.08
N TYR A 49 -2.65 -9.34 5.92
CA TYR A 49 -2.58 -9.66 7.35
C TYR A 49 -3.94 -9.44 8.03
N LEU A 50 -4.53 -8.25 7.88
CA LEU A 50 -5.82 -7.90 8.48
C LEU A 50 -6.91 -8.88 8.04
N SER A 51 -6.98 -9.19 6.74
CA SER A 51 -7.93 -10.19 6.24
C SER A 51 -7.69 -11.58 6.84
N SER A 52 -6.44 -12.00 7.02
CA SER A 52 -6.10 -13.32 7.58
C SER A 52 -6.55 -13.50 9.03
N VAL A 53 -6.61 -12.40 9.79
CA VAL A 53 -7.10 -12.38 11.19
C VAL A 53 -8.59 -12.03 11.29
N GLY A 54 -9.32 -12.03 10.16
CA GLY A 54 -10.76 -11.82 10.11
C GLY A 54 -11.21 -10.36 10.21
N VAL A 55 -10.29 -9.39 10.04
CA VAL A 55 -10.64 -7.97 9.93
C VAL A 55 -11.09 -7.65 8.51
N THR A 56 -12.15 -6.88 8.39
CA THR A 56 -12.67 -6.38 7.11
C THR A 56 -12.53 -4.86 7.04
N GLY A 57 -12.36 -4.31 5.85
CA GLY A 57 -12.23 -2.87 5.63
C GLY A 57 -13.31 -2.32 4.68
N GLU A 58 -13.93 -1.21 5.07
CA GLU A 58 -14.81 -0.41 4.20
C GLU A 58 -14.12 0.93 3.91
N GLN A 59 -13.90 1.24 2.62
CA GLN A 59 -13.29 2.53 2.27
C GLN A 59 -14.27 3.68 2.54
N VAL A 60 -13.81 4.72 3.25
CA VAL A 60 -14.59 5.91 3.58
C VAL A 60 -13.95 7.14 2.92
N PRO A 61 -14.65 7.85 2.03
CA PRO A 61 -14.15 9.10 1.46
C PRO A 61 -13.92 10.17 2.54
N LEU A 62 -12.92 11.05 2.36
CA LEU A 62 -12.57 12.07 3.35
C LEU A 62 -13.74 13.00 3.72
N ASP A 63 -14.61 13.33 2.77
CA ASP A 63 -15.78 14.21 2.99
C ASP A 63 -16.94 13.51 3.72
N LYS A 64 -16.83 12.19 3.95
CA LYS A 64 -17.81 11.38 4.69
C LYS A 64 -17.35 10.98 6.09
N LEU A 65 -16.14 11.36 6.49
CA LEU A 65 -15.65 11.11 7.84
C LEU A 65 -16.43 11.93 8.85
N THR A 66 -16.99 11.27 9.86
CA THR A 66 -17.70 11.91 10.98
C THR A 66 -16.85 11.98 12.24
N ASP A 67 -15.97 11.00 12.43
CA ASP A 67 -15.27 10.77 13.70
C ASP A 67 -13.80 11.24 13.65
N LEU A 68 -13.30 11.54 12.45
CA LEU A 68 -11.93 11.98 12.20
C LEU A 68 -11.89 13.15 11.22
N LYS A 69 -11.05 14.14 11.51
CA LYS A 69 -10.74 15.20 10.55
C LYS A 69 -9.37 14.96 9.92
N VAL A 70 -9.37 14.56 8.65
CA VAL A 70 -8.16 14.45 7.84
C VAL A 70 -7.98 15.73 7.02
N THR A 71 -6.78 16.30 7.05
CA THR A 71 -6.42 17.48 6.24
C THR A 71 -5.30 17.10 5.31
N LEU A 72 -5.53 17.24 4.00
CA LEU A 72 -4.54 17.09 2.95
C LEU A 72 -4.17 18.49 2.41
N PRO A 73 -3.01 19.06 2.82
CA PRO A 73 -2.58 20.35 2.30
C PRO A 73 -2.41 20.33 0.78
N ARG A 74 -2.76 21.43 0.12
CA ARG A 74 -2.58 21.59 -1.33
C ARG A 74 -1.59 22.72 -1.59
N PRO A 75 -0.31 22.41 -1.83
CA PRO A 75 0.69 23.42 -2.18
C PRO A 75 0.35 24.12 -3.51
N PRO A 76 0.99 25.26 -3.83
CA PRO A 76 0.80 25.92 -5.12
C PRO A 76 1.03 24.98 -6.31
N GLY A 77 0.12 25.01 -7.27
CA GLY A 77 0.16 24.14 -8.46
C GLY A 77 -0.40 22.73 -8.25
N TRP A 78 -0.84 22.37 -7.04
CA TRP A 78 -1.52 21.11 -6.76
C TRP A 78 -3.03 21.26 -6.79
N THR A 79 -3.70 20.38 -7.54
CA THR A 79 -5.16 20.35 -7.65
C THR A 79 -5.69 18.96 -7.37
N LYS A 80 -7.01 18.84 -7.14
CA LYS A 80 -7.67 17.53 -7.09
C LYS A 80 -7.43 16.81 -8.42
N TYR A 81 -7.10 15.54 -8.32
CA TYR A 81 -6.79 14.67 -9.45
C TYR A 81 -7.86 13.58 -9.54
N ALA A 82 -8.51 13.48 -10.69
CA ALA A 82 -9.52 12.46 -10.96
C ALA A 82 -8.95 11.45 -11.95
N ASN A 83 -8.93 10.18 -11.56
CA ASN A 83 -8.49 9.08 -12.40
C ASN A 83 -9.46 7.90 -12.21
N PRO A 84 -10.10 7.41 -13.28
CA PRO A 84 -11.10 6.34 -13.19
C PRO A 84 -10.51 5.00 -12.71
N ASN A 85 -9.19 4.83 -12.74
CA ASN A 85 -8.49 3.65 -12.23
C ASN A 85 -8.28 3.70 -10.71
N LEU A 86 -8.53 4.84 -10.06
CA LEU A 86 -8.48 4.95 -8.60
C LEU A 86 -9.83 4.54 -8.00
N SER A 87 -9.79 3.96 -6.80
CA SER A 87 -11.01 3.67 -6.06
C SER A 87 -11.82 4.96 -5.82
N PRO A 88 -13.17 4.94 -5.90
CA PRO A 88 -14.00 6.14 -5.74
C PRO A 88 -13.81 6.89 -4.40
N GLY A 89 -13.35 6.20 -3.34
CA GLY A 89 -13.10 6.80 -2.04
C GLY A 89 -11.70 7.42 -1.87
N THR A 90 -10.82 7.31 -2.86
CA THR A 90 -9.46 7.85 -2.81
C THR A 90 -9.48 9.36 -3.06
N GLU A 91 -8.93 10.15 -2.13
CA GLU A 91 -8.62 11.57 -2.41
C GLU A 91 -7.21 11.64 -2.99
N ALA A 92 -7.11 12.12 -4.24
CA ALA A 92 -5.86 12.30 -4.93
C ALA A 92 -5.65 13.77 -5.29
N ILE A 93 -4.40 14.22 -5.18
CA ILE A 93 -3.94 15.52 -5.68
C ILE A 93 -2.73 15.31 -6.59
N ALA A 94 -2.59 16.19 -7.57
CA ALA A 94 -1.51 16.12 -8.55
C ALA A 94 -0.98 17.52 -8.85
N LYS A 95 0.32 17.64 -9.07
CA LYS A 95 0.93 18.89 -9.53
C LYS A 95 0.69 19.04 -11.03
N ASN A 96 0.11 20.16 -11.47
CA ASN A 96 -0.22 20.39 -12.87
C ASN A 96 -1.04 19.25 -13.52
N ASN A 97 -1.90 18.59 -12.73
CA ASN A 97 -2.75 17.48 -13.18
C ASN A 97 -1.98 16.24 -13.71
N THR A 98 -0.72 16.06 -13.32
CA THR A 98 0.15 14.92 -13.67
C THR A 98 1.11 14.59 -12.52
N TYR A 99 2.04 13.65 -12.69
CA TYR A 99 3.08 13.37 -11.71
C TYR A 99 3.92 14.64 -11.40
N PRO A 100 4.25 14.89 -10.11
CA PRO A 100 4.00 14.05 -8.93
C PRO A 100 2.56 14.07 -8.42
N THR A 101 2.14 12.97 -7.79
CA THR A 101 0.82 12.79 -7.17
C THR A 101 0.95 12.46 -5.67
N ALA A 102 -0.13 12.71 -4.92
CA ALA A 102 -0.27 12.26 -3.54
C ALA A 102 -1.69 11.73 -3.35
N MET A 103 -1.82 10.61 -2.64
CA MET A 103 -3.09 9.90 -2.48
C MET A 103 -3.35 9.60 -1.01
N VAL A 104 -4.60 9.74 -0.61
CA VAL A 104 -5.08 9.37 0.73
C VAL A 104 -6.24 8.40 0.59
N MET A 105 -6.14 7.27 1.28
CA MET A 105 -7.19 6.28 1.41
C MET A 105 -7.49 6.11 2.90
N VAL A 106 -8.77 6.08 3.25
CA VAL A 106 -9.21 5.85 4.63
C VAL A 106 -10.15 4.66 4.65
N PHE A 107 -9.94 3.75 5.60
CA PHE A 107 -10.75 2.55 5.75
C PHE A 107 -11.30 2.48 7.18
N LYS A 108 -12.59 2.20 7.29
CA LYS A 108 -13.20 1.75 8.54
C LYS A 108 -12.94 0.24 8.66
N LEU A 109 -12.18 -0.14 9.69
CA LEU A 109 -11.86 -1.54 9.97
C LEU A 109 -12.90 -2.13 10.93
N ASN A 110 -13.45 -3.29 10.60
CA ASN A 110 -14.39 -4.03 11.43
C ASN A 110 -13.79 -5.39 11.80
N GLY A 111 -13.74 -5.68 13.10
CA GLY A 111 -13.08 -6.86 13.67
C GLY A 111 -12.17 -6.45 14.82
N ASN A 112 -11.79 -7.42 15.66
CA ASN A 112 -10.81 -7.20 16.71
C ASN A 112 -9.42 -7.59 16.21
N PHE A 113 -8.43 -6.71 16.40
CA PHE A 113 -7.04 -6.98 16.02
C PHE A 113 -6.08 -6.20 16.91
N ASP A 114 -4.84 -6.66 16.92
CA ASP A 114 -3.73 -5.94 17.56
C ASP A 114 -3.16 -4.92 16.57
N VAL A 115 -3.20 -3.64 16.92
CA VAL A 115 -2.70 -2.54 16.08
C VAL A 115 -1.18 -2.60 15.94
N ALA A 116 -0.46 -2.94 17.01
CA ALA A 116 1.00 -3.04 16.98
C ALA A 116 1.44 -4.22 16.11
N GLU A 117 0.71 -5.33 16.15
CA GLU A 117 0.97 -6.45 15.25
C GLU A 117 0.68 -6.08 13.80
N ALA A 118 -0.46 -5.42 13.52
CA ALA A 118 -0.80 -4.98 12.17
C ALA A 118 0.24 -4.02 11.56
N LEU A 119 0.82 -3.14 12.37
CA LEU A 119 1.82 -2.17 11.91
C LEU A 119 3.14 -2.80 11.45
N LYS A 120 3.47 -4.03 11.89
CA LYS A 120 4.63 -4.78 11.35
C LYS A 120 4.50 -5.11 9.87
N HIS A 121 3.29 -4.99 9.32
CA HIS A 121 2.96 -5.27 7.93
C HIS A 121 2.74 -4.00 7.09
N ALA A 122 2.88 -2.82 7.69
CA ALA A 122 2.51 -1.54 7.07
C ALA A 122 3.36 -1.19 5.84
N ASP A 123 4.66 -1.50 5.90
CA ASP A 123 5.62 -1.09 4.87
C ASP A 123 5.88 -2.18 3.82
N ALA A 124 5.35 -3.38 4.05
CA ALA A 124 5.54 -4.54 3.17
C ALA A 124 5.18 -4.22 1.71
N SER A 125 4.11 -3.45 1.46
CA SER A 125 3.75 -3.06 0.09
C SER A 125 4.82 -2.20 -0.61
N ALA A 126 5.54 -1.35 0.14
CA ALA A 126 6.63 -0.55 -0.40
C ALA A 126 7.88 -1.41 -0.61
N GLU A 127 8.23 -2.23 0.38
CA GLU A 127 9.40 -3.12 0.34
C GLU A 127 9.33 -4.19 -0.76
N MET A 128 8.12 -4.57 -1.16
CA MET A 128 7.88 -5.49 -2.29
C MET A 128 8.00 -4.82 -3.67
N SER A 129 8.19 -3.50 -3.74
CA SER A 129 8.34 -2.80 -5.02
C SER A 129 9.67 -3.16 -5.69
N GLU A 130 9.69 -3.19 -7.02
CA GLU A 130 10.88 -3.57 -7.79
C GLU A 130 12.06 -2.64 -7.46
N ASN A 131 13.20 -3.24 -7.12
CA ASN A 131 14.44 -2.53 -6.76
C ASN A 131 14.25 -1.45 -5.66
N PHE A 132 13.35 -1.70 -4.71
CA PHE A 132 13.09 -0.75 -3.62
C PHE A 132 14.36 -0.41 -2.82
N THR A 133 14.68 0.87 -2.73
CA THR A 133 15.77 1.41 -1.93
C THR A 133 15.19 2.32 -0.85
N LYS A 134 15.30 1.87 0.41
CA LYS A 134 14.82 2.62 1.57
C LYS A 134 15.70 3.85 1.82
N LEU A 135 15.06 5.00 2.00
CA LEU A 135 15.69 6.29 2.32
C LEU A 135 15.44 6.72 3.77
N ASN A 136 14.24 6.47 4.29
CA ASN A 136 13.86 6.87 5.64
C ASN A 136 12.76 5.97 6.21
N TYR A 137 12.61 5.97 7.53
CA TYR A 137 11.64 5.15 8.23
C TYR A 137 11.27 5.72 9.60
N SER A 138 10.01 5.55 10.03
CA SER A 138 9.57 5.89 11.38
C SER A 138 8.40 5.05 11.86
N GLU A 139 8.50 4.55 13.09
CA GLU A 139 7.40 3.92 13.86
C GLU A 139 6.80 4.86 14.91
N ALA A 140 7.18 6.14 14.88
CA ALA A 140 6.69 7.09 15.86
C ALA A 140 5.19 7.36 15.66
N ASP A 141 4.46 7.50 16.77
CA ASP A 141 3.05 7.90 16.73
C ASP A 141 2.88 9.20 15.93
N PHE A 142 1.90 9.22 15.03
CA PHE A 142 1.53 10.42 14.29
C PHE A 142 0.30 11.05 14.92
N LYS A 143 0.48 12.22 15.55
CA LYS A 143 -0.59 12.95 16.25
C LYS A 143 -1.33 12.10 17.32
N GLY A 144 -0.59 11.22 18.00
CA GLY A 144 -1.12 10.35 19.06
C GLY A 144 -1.78 9.07 18.55
N PHE A 145 -1.64 8.74 17.27
CA PHE A 145 -2.08 7.47 16.70
C PHE A 145 -0.87 6.59 16.35
N PRO A 146 -0.91 5.28 16.63
CA PRO A 146 0.09 4.33 16.13
C PRO A 146 0.22 4.44 14.61
N SER A 147 1.46 4.51 14.11
CA SER A 147 1.74 4.79 12.70
C SER A 147 3.02 4.08 12.25
N SER A 148 3.08 3.78 10.94
CA SER A 148 4.34 3.54 10.23
C SER A 148 4.48 4.53 9.09
N MET A 149 5.72 4.83 8.73
CA MET A 149 6.09 5.68 7.61
C MET A 149 7.39 5.16 7.00
N ILE A 150 7.36 4.94 5.69
CA ILE A 150 8.53 4.58 4.90
C ILE A 150 8.70 5.54 3.71
N GLU A 151 9.95 5.92 3.45
CA GLU A 151 10.33 6.65 2.24
C GLU A 151 11.38 5.83 1.49
N GLY A 152 11.30 5.85 0.16
CA GLY A 152 12.25 5.18 -0.70
C GLY A 152 12.05 5.52 -2.16
N SER A 153 12.88 4.90 -2.99
CA SER A 153 12.70 4.83 -4.44
C SER A 153 12.44 3.39 -4.85
N TYR A 154 11.81 3.20 -6.00
CA TYR A 154 11.57 1.90 -6.62
C TYR A 154 11.47 2.10 -8.13
N ASP A 155 11.64 1.02 -8.88
CA ASP A 155 11.51 1.06 -10.34
C ASP A 155 10.04 0.85 -10.73
N LEU A 156 9.50 1.75 -11.57
CA LEU A 156 8.17 1.63 -12.15
C LEU A 156 8.27 1.62 -13.66
N ASN A 157 8.06 0.45 -14.27
CA ASN A 157 8.27 0.23 -15.71
C ASN A 157 9.72 0.51 -16.15
N GLY A 158 10.69 0.14 -15.31
CA GLY A 158 12.12 0.32 -15.55
C GLY A 158 12.61 1.77 -15.42
N GLN A 159 11.90 2.61 -14.66
CA GLN A 159 12.23 4.02 -14.39
C GLN A 159 12.20 4.34 -12.90
#